data_AF-A0A9X0Q092-F1
#
_entry.id   AF-A0A9X0Q092-F1
#
_cell.length_a   1.000
_cell.length_b   1.000
_cell.length_c   1.000
_cell.angle_alpha   90.00
_cell.angle_beta   90.00
_cell.angle_gamma   90.00
#
_symmetry.space_group_name_H-M   'P 1'
#
loop_
_entity.id
_entity.type
_entity.pdbx_description
1 polymer ?
#
loop_
_entity_poly.entity_id
_entity_poly.type
_entity_poly.pdbx_seq_one_letter_code
_entity_poly.pdbx_strand_id
1 'polypeptide(L)'
;MKDEIQKLACDIIDKTGLEISESNRLDIIEKAVKTAMDHIATRLVEIPLPGLPYLKVELHVWGEPSCAGRSALVVFISKENPISLKVQVGAWMDGKVIYTNTVFCASNDSIIEEAIQESLLTMHSLVLLEDKQNYEEYLRSIKGERTLSLKADFVTPTNLLEVLLNKGANDAVNVIRESEYASLCDMCKSQLDLVHIVIDAGKACDGVMAEFAGKMVRIANELPMIEQEAKSYATNHVTELLVPYRLESNQRKMISWGSW
;
A
#
# COMPACT_ATOMS: atom_id res chain seq x y z
N MET A 1 -18.11 -5.94 7.66
CA MET A 1 -18.32 -5.85 6.19
C MET A 1 -18.91 -7.11 5.55
N LYS A 2 -18.18 -8.22 5.35
CA LYS A 2 -18.74 -9.42 4.67
C LYS A 2 -20.04 -9.92 5.32
N ASP A 3 -20.02 -10.11 6.63
CA ASP A 3 -21.17 -10.61 7.39
C ASP A 3 -22.36 -9.63 7.35
N GLU A 4 -22.09 -8.33 7.33
CA GLU A 4 -23.13 -7.30 7.17
C GLU A 4 -23.77 -7.34 5.79
N ILE A 5 -22.98 -7.53 4.73
CA ILE A 5 -23.48 -7.66 3.35
C ILE A 5 -24.30 -8.94 3.21
N GLN A 6 -23.83 -10.05 3.81
CA GLN A 6 -24.56 -11.31 3.85
C GLN A 6 -25.90 -11.16 4.56
N LYS A 7 -25.91 -10.49 5.73
CA LYS A 7 -27.15 -10.20 6.47
C LYS A 7 -28.10 -9.33 5.64
N LEU A 8 -27.60 -8.29 4.99
CA LEU A 8 -28.39 -7.42 4.11
C LEU A 8 -29.04 -8.21 2.97
N ALA A 9 -28.29 -9.12 2.32
CA ALA A 9 -28.81 -9.97 1.25
C ALA A 9 -29.93 -10.90 1.77
N CYS A 10 -29.74 -11.53 2.93
CA CYS A 10 -30.79 -12.33 3.59
C CYS A 10 -32.05 -11.51 3.84
N ASP A 11 -31.91 -10.32 4.45
CA ASP A 11 -33.04 -9.45 4.80
C ASP A 11 -33.84 -9.02 3.56
N ILE A 12 -33.18 -8.77 2.42
CA ILE A 12 -33.85 -8.43 1.16
C ILE A 12 -34.68 -9.62 0.66
N ILE A 13 -34.09 -10.82 0.64
CA ILE A 13 -34.77 -12.03 0.18
C ILE A 13 -35.98 -12.32 1.07
N ASP A 14 -35.82 -12.28 2.40
CA ASP A 14 -36.89 -12.56 3.36
C ASP A 14 -38.07 -11.59 3.23
N LYS A 15 -37.78 -10.30 2.97
CA LYS A 15 -38.82 -9.28 2.74
C LYS A 15 -39.62 -9.49 1.46
N THR A 16 -39.12 -10.26 0.49
CA THR A 16 -39.85 -10.47 -0.77
C THR A 16 -40.99 -11.46 -0.66
N GLY A 17 -41.00 -12.35 0.35
CA GLY A 17 -42.00 -13.41 0.50
C GLY A 17 -42.07 -14.39 -0.68
N LEU A 18 -41.00 -14.48 -1.50
CA LEU A 18 -40.91 -15.39 -2.63
C LEU A 18 -40.57 -16.81 -2.15
N GLU A 19 -41.22 -17.81 -2.75
CA GLU A 19 -40.85 -19.22 -2.53
C GLU A 19 -39.59 -19.55 -3.35
N ILE A 20 -38.46 -19.65 -2.67
CA ILE A 20 -37.15 -19.94 -3.26
C ILE A 20 -36.55 -21.12 -2.49
N SER A 21 -35.99 -22.11 -3.20
CA SER A 21 -35.30 -23.22 -2.54
C SER A 21 -34.08 -22.73 -1.76
N GLU A 22 -33.71 -23.43 -0.69
CA GLU A 22 -32.54 -23.08 0.11
C GLU A 22 -31.25 -23.03 -0.74
N SER A 23 -31.09 -23.96 -1.69
CA SER A 23 -29.94 -23.98 -2.59
C SER A 23 -29.83 -22.69 -3.43
N ASN A 24 -30.94 -22.23 -3.98
CA ASN A 24 -30.96 -21.05 -4.84
C ASN A 24 -30.83 -19.78 -4.00
N ARG A 25 -31.39 -19.77 -2.79
CA ARG A 25 -31.20 -18.68 -1.83
C ARG A 25 -29.72 -18.51 -1.48
N LEU A 26 -29.02 -19.60 -1.17
CA LEU A 26 -27.58 -19.56 -0.88
C LEU A 26 -26.76 -19.07 -2.09
N ASP A 27 -27.06 -19.57 -3.29
CA ASP A 27 -26.39 -19.11 -4.52
C ASP A 27 -26.57 -17.61 -4.78
N ILE A 28 -27.78 -17.07 -4.57
CA ILE A 28 -28.05 -15.63 -4.70
C ILE A 28 -27.24 -14.82 -3.68
N ILE A 29 -27.20 -15.27 -2.42
CA ILE A 29 -26.44 -14.61 -1.36
C ILE A 29 -24.94 -14.64 -1.68
N GLU A 30 -24.39 -15.79 -2.07
CA GLU A 30 -22.96 -15.93 -2.40
C GLU A 30 -22.57 -15.04 -3.57
N LYS A 31 -23.38 -14.99 -4.63
CA LYS A 31 -23.14 -14.10 -5.79
C LYS A 31 -23.19 -12.63 -5.39
N ALA A 32 -24.18 -12.22 -4.62
CA ALA A 32 -24.29 -10.83 -4.16
C ALA A 32 -23.12 -10.41 -3.25
N VAL A 33 -22.73 -11.27 -2.31
CA VAL A 33 -21.56 -11.03 -1.46
C VAL A 33 -20.30 -10.95 -2.31
N LYS A 34 -20.12 -11.88 -3.26
CA LYS A 34 -18.96 -11.87 -4.15
C LYS A 34 -18.86 -10.57 -4.95
N THR A 35 -19.93 -10.14 -5.60
CA THR A 35 -19.96 -8.88 -6.37
C THR A 35 -19.57 -7.68 -5.51
N ALA A 36 -20.09 -7.59 -4.29
CA ALA A 36 -19.76 -6.51 -3.37
C ALA A 36 -18.30 -6.57 -2.88
N MET A 37 -17.78 -7.77 -2.60
CA MET A 37 -16.38 -7.96 -2.22
C MET A 37 -15.42 -7.67 -3.39
N ASP A 38 -15.79 -8.00 -4.63
CA ASP A 38 -15.02 -7.69 -5.83
C ASP A 38 -14.96 -6.17 -6.08
N HIS A 39 -16.05 -5.45 -5.81
CA HIS A 39 -16.07 -3.97 -5.84
C HIS A 39 -15.12 -3.37 -4.80
N ILE A 40 -15.18 -3.86 -3.56
CA ILE A 40 -14.28 -3.44 -2.47
C ILE A 40 -12.82 -3.73 -2.87
N ALA A 41 -12.52 -4.94 -3.33
CA ALA A 41 -11.18 -5.33 -3.72
C ALA A 41 -10.63 -4.43 -4.84
N THR A 42 -11.46 -4.08 -5.83
CA THR A 42 -11.10 -3.18 -6.93
C THR A 42 -10.72 -1.78 -6.42
N ARG A 43 -11.44 -1.25 -5.41
CA ARG A 43 -11.14 0.06 -4.81
C ARG A 43 -9.89 0.04 -3.91
N LEU A 44 -9.48 -1.15 -3.43
CA LEU A 44 -8.36 -1.34 -2.51
C LEU A 44 -7.09 -1.91 -3.19
N VAL A 45 -7.06 -2.07 -4.51
CA VAL A 45 -5.92 -2.67 -5.27
C VAL A 45 -4.57 -2.01 -4.98
N GLU A 46 -4.56 -0.76 -4.55
CA GLU A 46 -3.35 0.02 -4.27
C GLU A 46 -2.75 -0.23 -2.88
N ILE A 47 -3.40 -1.03 -2.02
CA ILE A 47 -2.95 -1.26 -0.64
C ILE A 47 -2.31 -2.64 -0.52
N PRO A 48 -1.05 -2.72 -0.08
CA PRO A 48 -0.44 -3.98 0.28
C PRO A 48 -1.20 -4.65 1.42
N LEU A 49 -1.51 -5.93 1.24
CA LEU A 49 -2.24 -6.73 2.22
C LEU A 49 -1.51 -6.74 3.58
N PRO A 50 -2.25 -6.86 4.70
CA PRO A 50 -1.64 -7.02 6.01
C PRO A 50 -0.61 -8.15 6.03
N GLY A 51 0.55 -7.91 6.64
CA GLY A 51 1.64 -8.87 6.70
C GLY A 51 2.53 -8.92 5.45
N LEU A 52 2.23 -8.13 4.40
CA LEU A 52 3.11 -8.00 3.23
C LEU A 52 3.96 -6.72 3.29
N PRO A 53 5.19 -6.75 2.73
CA PRO A 53 6.02 -5.56 2.63
C PRO A 53 5.42 -4.54 1.66
N TYR A 54 5.32 -3.28 2.10
CA TYR A 54 4.90 -2.15 1.26
C TYR A 54 6.06 -1.28 0.79
N LEU A 55 7.16 -1.29 1.55
CA LEU A 55 8.37 -0.52 1.28
C LEU A 55 9.57 -1.37 1.67
N LYS A 56 10.56 -1.47 0.79
CA LYS A 56 11.89 -1.99 1.13
C LYS A 56 12.86 -0.84 1.24
N VAL A 57 13.76 -0.92 2.20
CA VAL A 57 14.82 0.08 2.40
C VAL A 57 16.16 -0.62 2.38
N GLU A 58 17.07 -0.11 1.56
CA GLU A 58 18.47 -0.49 1.57
C GLU A 58 19.31 0.71 1.99
N LEU A 59 20.22 0.49 2.94
CA LEU A 59 21.16 1.50 3.43
C LEU A 59 22.58 1.01 3.18
N HIS A 60 23.33 1.75 2.39
CA HIS A 60 24.76 1.53 2.19
C HIS A 60 25.53 2.68 2.83
N VAL A 61 26.58 2.36 3.61
CA VAL A 61 27.36 3.36 4.34
C VAL A 61 28.84 3.19 4.03
N TRP A 62 29.53 4.32 3.87
CA TRP A 62 30.97 4.45 3.68
C TRP A 62 31.56 5.38 4.74
N GLY A 63 32.80 5.10 5.11
CA GLY A 63 33.55 5.84 6.13
C GLY A 63 33.52 5.16 7.49
N GLU A 64 34.53 5.44 8.31
CA GLU A 64 34.64 4.84 9.64
C GLU A 64 33.64 5.45 10.63
N PRO A 65 33.09 4.64 11.56
CA PRO A 65 32.17 5.14 12.58
C PRO A 65 32.73 6.28 13.43
N SER A 66 34.05 6.32 13.60
CA SER A 66 34.85 7.21 14.43
C SER A 66 35.32 8.50 13.74
N CYS A 67 35.16 8.63 12.42
CA CYS A 67 35.64 9.79 11.66
C CYS A 67 34.47 10.73 11.30
N ALA A 68 34.72 12.04 11.40
CA ALA A 68 33.83 13.08 10.88
C ALA A 68 33.90 13.05 9.35
N GLY A 69 32.99 12.31 8.72
CA GLY A 69 33.06 12.01 7.30
C GLY A 69 32.33 10.72 6.98
N ARG A 70 30.99 10.72 7.04
CA ARG A 70 30.19 9.56 6.62
C ARG A 70 29.39 9.89 5.39
N SER A 71 29.38 8.94 4.48
CA SER A 71 28.56 8.99 3.29
C SER A 71 27.63 7.79 3.29
N ALA A 72 26.39 8.02 2.89
CA ALA A 72 25.41 6.97 2.81
C ALA A 72 24.56 7.10 1.56
N LEU A 73 24.13 5.96 1.04
CA LEU A 73 23.15 5.84 -0.01
C LEU A 73 21.97 5.07 0.56
N VAL A 74 20.81 5.71 0.56
CA VAL A 74 19.54 5.10 0.98
C VAL A 74 18.70 4.87 -0.26
N VAL A 75 18.19 3.66 -0.40
CA VAL A 75 17.36 3.25 -1.53
C VAL A 75 16.03 2.77 -0.99
N PHE A 76 14.96 3.44 -1.38
CA PHE A 76 13.59 3.12 -1.03
C PHE A 76 12.92 2.48 -2.24
N ILE A 77 12.33 1.30 -2.06
CA ILE A 77 11.69 0.55 -3.14
C ILE A 77 10.25 0.28 -2.72
N SER A 78 9.31 0.88 -3.43
CA SER A 78 7.89 0.62 -3.23
C SER A 78 7.24 0.13 -4.52
N LYS A 79 6.12 -0.56 -4.36
CA LYS A 79 5.29 -0.96 -5.50
C LYS A 79 4.42 0.23 -5.93
N GLU A 80 4.56 0.63 -7.20
CA GLU A 80 3.70 1.67 -7.78
C GLU A 80 2.44 1.05 -8.37
N ASN A 81 2.59 -0.02 -9.17
CA ASN A 81 1.49 -0.76 -9.77
C ASN A 81 1.88 -2.25 -9.93
N PRO A 82 1.01 -3.13 -10.48
CA PRO A 82 1.32 -4.54 -10.62
C PRO A 82 2.58 -4.88 -11.43
N ILE A 83 3.03 -3.98 -12.32
CA ILE A 83 4.11 -4.23 -13.28
C ILE A 83 5.34 -3.32 -13.08
N SER A 84 5.27 -2.30 -12.22
CA SER A 84 6.35 -1.35 -11.97
C SER A 84 6.60 -1.06 -10.49
N LEU A 85 7.88 -0.83 -10.20
CA LEU A 85 8.40 -0.38 -8.92
C LEU A 85 8.76 1.10 -9.01
N LYS A 86 8.61 1.80 -7.90
CA LYS A 86 9.13 3.14 -7.68
C LYS A 86 10.37 3.01 -6.81
N VAL A 87 11.51 3.43 -7.35
CA VAL A 87 12.81 3.41 -6.67
C VAL A 87 13.21 4.84 -6.39
N GLN A 88 13.36 5.19 -5.12
CA GLN A 88 13.80 6.51 -4.70
C GLN A 88 15.16 6.39 -4.03
N VAL A 89 16.11 7.18 -4.52
CA VAL A 89 17.50 7.15 -4.08
C VAL A 89 17.79 8.45 -3.36
N GLY A 90 18.31 8.37 -2.14
CA GLY A 90 18.80 9.50 -1.36
C GLY A 90 20.28 9.33 -1.06
N ALA A 91 21.11 10.26 -1.54
CA ALA A 91 22.52 10.34 -1.17
C ALA A 91 22.67 11.31 0.00
N TRP A 92 23.36 10.85 1.05
CA TRP A 92 23.59 11.59 2.28
C TRP A 92 25.09 11.69 2.54
N MET A 93 25.54 12.85 2.99
CA MET A 93 26.92 13.09 3.39
C MET A 93 26.95 14.13 4.51
N ASP A 94 27.70 13.84 5.57
CA ASP A 94 28.02 14.78 6.66
C ASP A 94 26.83 15.60 7.19
N GLY A 95 25.74 14.89 7.53
CA GLY A 95 24.56 15.51 8.15
C GLY A 95 23.54 16.05 7.16
N LYS A 96 23.75 15.89 5.85
CA LYS A 96 22.86 16.47 4.83
C LYS A 96 22.57 15.47 3.71
N VAL A 97 21.33 15.48 3.24
CA VAL A 97 20.98 14.87 1.96
C VAL A 97 21.47 15.81 0.86
N ILE A 98 22.33 15.28 -0.01
CA ILE A 98 22.96 16.05 -1.09
C ILE A 98 22.27 15.82 -2.43
N TYR A 99 21.64 14.66 -2.62
CA TYR A 99 21.00 14.30 -3.88
C TYR A 99 19.83 13.37 -3.63
N THR A 100 18.77 13.55 -4.41
CA THR A 100 17.60 12.68 -4.44
C THR A 100 17.22 12.39 -5.88
N ASN A 101 16.80 11.17 -6.16
CA ASN A 101 16.25 10.79 -7.45
C ASN A 101 15.06 9.85 -7.28
N THR A 102 14.15 9.86 -8.25
CA THR A 102 13.01 8.95 -8.33
C THR A 102 13.00 8.31 -9.71
N VAL A 103 13.09 7.00 -9.76
CA VAL A 103 13.12 6.20 -11.00
C VAL A 103 11.99 5.19 -10.96
N PHE A 104 11.32 4.98 -12.10
CA PHE A 104 10.31 3.95 -12.26
C PHE A 104 10.87 2.79 -13.06
N CYS A 105 10.83 1.60 -12.48
CA CYS A 105 11.50 0.41 -13.00
C CYS A 105 10.49 -0.73 -13.19
N ALA A 106 10.76 -1.66 -14.10
CA ALA A 106 10.00 -2.92 -14.12
C ALA A 106 10.34 -3.76 -12.87
N SER A 107 9.48 -4.70 -12.51
CA SER A 107 9.54 -5.46 -11.26
C SER A 107 10.64 -6.55 -11.19
N ASN A 108 11.86 -6.26 -11.68
CA ASN A 108 12.99 -7.18 -11.68
C ASN A 108 14.17 -6.58 -10.89
N ASP A 109 14.80 -7.38 -10.02
CA ASP A 109 15.87 -6.92 -9.11
C ASP A 109 17.11 -6.37 -9.83
N SER A 110 17.40 -6.84 -11.06
CA SER A 110 18.52 -6.32 -11.86
C SER A 110 18.38 -4.84 -12.21
N ILE A 111 17.15 -4.30 -12.16
CA ILE A 111 16.83 -2.93 -12.57
C ILE A 111 17.01 -1.94 -11.40
N ILE A 112 17.07 -2.43 -10.15
CA ILE A 112 17.32 -1.58 -8.98
C ILE A 112 18.78 -1.10 -8.97
N GLU A 113 19.73 -1.99 -9.29
CA GLU A 113 21.14 -1.62 -9.43
C GLU A 113 21.33 -0.63 -10.58
N GLU A 114 20.62 -0.81 -11.70
CA GLU A 114 20.61 0.14 -12.81
C GLU A 114 20.12 1.53 -12.37
N ALA A 115 19.04 1.62 -11.60
CA ALA A 115 18.52 2.89 -11.07
C ALA A 115 19.51 3.58 -10.11
N ILE A 116 20.25 2.79 -9.31
CA ILE A 116 21.33 3.30 -8.46
C ILE A 116 22.47 3.85 -9.34
N GLN A 117 22.91 3.08 -10.34
CA GLN A 117 23.99 3.50 -11.24
C GLN A 117 23.62 4.74 -12.04
N GLU A 118 22.38 4.83 -12.54
CA GLU A 118 21.87 6.02 -13.23
C GLU A 118 21.92 7.26 -12.32
N SER A 119 21.55 7.11 -11.06
CA SER A 119 21.65 8.17 -10.05
C SER A 119 23.09 8.61 -9.82
N LEU A 120 24.04 7.67 -9.75
CA LEU A 120 25.48 7.97 -9.62
C LEU A 120 26.04 8.67 -10.86
N LEU A 121 25.67 8.21 -12.06
CA LEU A 121 26.06 8.81 -13.33
C LEU A 121 25.52 10.24 -13.47
N THR A 122 24.29 10.48 -13.00
CA THR A 122 23.67 11.80 -12.99
C THR A 122 24.43 12.75 -12.04
N MET A 123 24.80 12.29 -10.85
CA MET A 123 25.66 13.09 -9.96
C MET A 123 27.01 13.40 -10.62
N HIS A 124 27.61 12.43 -11.32
CA HIS A 124 28.89 12.62 -12.02
C HIS A 124 28.79 13.63 -13.18
N SER A 125 27.69 13.62 -13.94
CA SER A 125 27.49 14.60 -15.02
C SER A 125 27.27 16.02 -14.48
N LEU A 126 26.55 16.15 -13.36
CA LEU A 126 26.31 17.44 -12.71
C LEU A 126 27.57 18.05 -12.09
N VAL A 127 28.53 17.24 -11.63
CA VAL A 127 29.87 17.74 -11.22
C VAL A 127 30.55 18.44 -12.39
N LEU A 128 30.52 17.83 -13.58
CA LEU A 128 31.18 18.35 -14.78
C LEU A 128 30.52 19.62 -15.34
N LEU A 129 29.21 19.76 -15.15
CA LEU A 129 28.40 20.82 -15.75
C LEU A 129 28.18 22.03 -14.83
N GLU A 130 28.09 21.80 -13.51
CA GLU A 130 27.64 22.82 -12.54
C GLU A 130 28.64 23.08 -11.40
N ASP A 131 29.85 22.50 -11.46
CA ASP A 131 30.92 22.65 -10.45
C ASP A 131 30.44 22.39 -9.00
N LYS A 132 29.66 21.32 -8.84
CA LYS A 132 29.09 20.92 -7.55
C LYS A 132 30.10 20.15 -6.71
N GLN A 133 30.92 20.89 -5.97
CA GLN A 133 31.96 20.34 -5.08
C GLN A 133 31.45 19.25 -4.12
N ASN A 134 30.24 19.41 -3.57
CA ASN A 134 29.62 18.42 -2.66
C ASN A 134 29.40 17.04 -3.32
N TYR A 135 29.07 17.02 -4.62
CA TYR A 135 28.85 15.77 -5.34
C TYR A 135 30.18 15.10 -5.65
N GLU A 136 31.21 15.89 -5.97
CA GLU A 136 32.54 15.36 -6.20
C GLU A 136 33.14 14.74 -4.94
N GLU A 137 33.00 15.42 -3.79
CA GLU A 137 33.41 14.90 -2.48
C GLU A 137 32.67 13.60 -2.13
N TYR A 138 31.36 13.56 -2.35
CA TYR A 138 30.57 12.35 -2.16
C TYR A 138 31.02 11.22 -3.07
N LEU A 139 31.15 11.45 -4.37
CA LEU A 139 31.57 10.44 -5.33
C LEU A 139 32.98 9.91 -5.01
N ARG A 140 33.89 10.74 -4.49
CA ARG A 140 35.20 10.28 -4.00
C ARG A 140 35.06 9.41 -2.75
N SER A 141 34.19 9.79 -1.81
CA SER A 141 34.00 9.05 -0.55
C SER A 141 33.44 7.63 -0.75
N ILE A 142 32.61 7.42 -1.78
CA ILE A 142 31.98 6.12 -2.06
C ILE A 142 32.80 5.21 -2.99
N LYS A 143 33.98 5.63 -3.46
CA LYS A 143 34.87 4.81 -4.31
C LYS A 143 35.48 3.61 -3.57
N GLY A 144 35.53 3.67 -2.24
CA GLY A 144 36.02 2.58 -1.40
C GLY A 144 34.97 1.47 -1.19
N GLU A 145 35.39 0.41 -0.48
CA GLU A 145 34.46 -0.63 -0.04
C GLU A 145 33.42 -0.07 0.94
N ARG A 146 32.20 -0.63 0.85
CA ARG A 146 31.11 -0.29 1.77
C ARG A 146 31.49 -0.78 3.17
N THR A 147 31.42 0.11 4.15
CA THR A 147 31.62 -0.23 5.56
C THR A 147 30.42 -0.99 6.12
N LEU A 148 29.22 -0.67 5.63
CA LEU A 148 27.98 -1.31 6.07
C LEU A 148 26.99 -1.42 4.91
N SER A 149 26.23 -2.52 4.87
CA SER A 149 25.07 -2.67 4.01
C SER A 149 23.95 -3.29 4.83
N LEU A 150 22.84 -2.57 4.98
CA LEU A 150 21.65 -2.98 5.72
C LEU A 150 20.44 -2.99 4.79
N LYS A 151 19.51 -3.90 5.05
CA LYS A 151 18.24 -3.99 4.32
C LYS A 151 17.12 -4.29 5.30
N ALA A 152 15.95 -3.71 5.07
CA ALA A 152 14.75 -4.02 5.82
C ALA A 152 13.50 -3.92 4.95
N ASP A 153 12.55 -4.79 5.26
CA ASP A 153 11.22 -4.79 4.69
C ASP A 153 10.25 -4.17 5.70
N PHE A 154 9.56 -3.12 5.29
CA PHE A 154 8.51 -2.47 6.06
C PHE A 154 7.19 -3.12 5.70
N VAL A 155 6.61 -3.79 6.69
CA VAL A 155 5.46 -4.67 6.52
C VAL A 155 4.20 -3.98 7.03
N THR A 156 3.10 -4.13 6.29
CA THR A 156 1.80 -3.63 6.71
C THR A 156 1.38 -4.29 8.04
N PRO A 157 1.10 -3.53 9.11
CA PRO A 157 0.69 -4.11 10.39
C PRO A 157 -0.56 -4.99 10.26
N THR A 158 -0.56 -6.15 10.93
CA THR A 158 -1.64 -7.15 10.80
C THR A 158 -2.98 -6.66 11.33
N ASN A 159 -2.96 -5.83 12.38
CA ASN A 159 -4.14 -5.21 12.99
C ASN A 159 -4.55 -3.89 12.34
N LEU A 160 -3.89 -3.45 11.25
CA LEU A 160 -4.11 -2.13 10.66
C LEU A 160 -5.57 -1.90 10.24
N LEU A 161 -6.18 -2.88 9.59
CA LEU A 161 -7.59 -2.81 9.15
C LEU A 161 -8.56 -2.68 10.32
N GLU A 162 -8.34 -3.44 11.39
CA GLU A 162 -9.18 -3.39 12.59
C GLU A 162 -9.08 -2.02 13.27
N VAL A 163 -7.87 -1.48 13.39
CA VAL A 163 -7.63 -0.14 13.93
C VAL A 163 -8.27 0.93 13.05
N LEU A 164 -8.13 0.82 11.73
CA LEU A 164 -8.74 1.74 10.78
C LEU A 164 -10.27 1.78 10.92
N LEU A 165 -10.90 0.61 11.05
CA LEU A 165 -12.36 0.46 11.17
C LEU A 165 -12.89 0.94 12.52
N ASN A 166 -12.20 0.60 13.61
CA ASN A 166 -12.74 0.79 14.97
C ASN A 166 -12.28 2.10 15.63
N LYS A 167 -11.08 2.58 15.31
CA LYS A 167 -10.44 3.75 15.96
C LYS A 167 -10.21 4.91 14.99
N GLY A 168 -10.12 4.61 13.69
CA GLY A 168 -10.03 5.61 12.63
C GLY A 168 -8.60 5.88 12.16
N ALA A 169 -8.48 6.84 11.25
CA ALA A 169 -7.27 7.12 10.49
C ALA A 169 -6.06 7.49 11.36
N ASN A 170 -6.26 8.34 12.37
CA ASN A 170 -5.17 8.85 13.20
C ASN A 170 -4.48 7.73 13.99
N ASP A 171 -5.27 6.83 14.57
CA ASP A 171 -4.73 5.67 15.29
C ASP A 171 -4.04 4.69 14.33
N ALA A 172 -4.59 4.47 13.14
CA ALA A 172 -3.95 3.63 12.13
C ALA A 172 -2.58 4.20 11.71
N VAL A 173 -2.46 5.52 11.55
CA VAL A 173 -1.19 6.20 11.26
C VAL A 173 -0.19 6.02 12.40
N ASN A 174 -0.63 6.09 13.66
CA ASN A 174 0.26 5.88 14.80
C ASN A 174 0.80 4.45 14.84
N VAL A 175 -0.04 3.44 14.58
CA VAL A 175 0.39 2.03 14.51
C VAL A 175 1.43 1.82 13.40
N ILE A 176 1.24 2.45 12.24
CA ILE A 176 2.23 2.40 11.15
C ILE A 176 3.55 3.01 11.62
N ARG A 177 3.53 4.23 12.17
CA ARG A 177 4.75 4.93 12.61
C ARG A 177 5.50 4.15 13.68
N GLU A 178 4.81 3.57 14.65
CA GLU A 178 5.41 2.74 15.69
C GLU A 178 6.08 1.49 15.09
N SER A 179 5.39 0.82 14.15
CA SER A 179 5.94 -0.34 13.44
C SER A 179 7.14 0.03 12.56
N GLU A 180 7.06 1.13 11.81
CA GLU A 180 8.16 1.64 10.98
C GLU A 180 9.38 1.98 11.84
N TYR A 181 9.17 2.67 12.95
CA TYR A 181 10.25 3.06 13.85
C TYR A 181 10.92 1.84 14.49
N ALA A 182 10.15 0.83 14.91
CA ALA A 182 10.69 -0.43 15.41
C ALA A 182 11.56 -1.13 14.35
N SER A 183 11.05 -1.29 13.13
CA SER A 183 11.81 -1.88 12.02
C SER A 183 13.08 -1.11 11.67
N LEU A 184 13.04 0.23 11.72
CA LEU A 184 14.22 1.08 11.55
C LEU A 184 15.25 0.84 12.65
N CYS A 185 14.83 0.84 13.91
CA CYS A 185 15.71 0.62 15.05
C CYS A 185 16.35 -0.78 14.99
N ASP A 186 15.59 -1.80 14.60
CA ASP A 186 16.09 -3.16 14.42
C ASP A 186 17.11 -3.24 13.28
N MET A 187 16.79 -2.67 12.11
CA MET A 187 17.69 -2.59 10.96
C MET A 187 19.01 -1.92 11.32
N CYS A 188 18.94 -0.77 12.01
CA CYS A 188 20.09 0.04 12.38
C CYS A 188 20.77 -0.43 13.68
N LYS A 189 20.36 -1.57 14.27
CA LYS A 189 20.90 -2.07 15.56
C LYS A 189 20.89 -1.00 16.66
N SER A 190 19.84 -0.19 16.70
CA SER A 190 19.67 0.96 17.62
C SER A 190 20.75 2.05 17.52
N GLN A 191 21.49 2.13 16.41
CA GLN A 191 22.42 3.22 16.14
C GLN A 191 21.65 4.46 15.61
N LEU A 192 21.57 5.51 16.44
CA LEU A 192 20.74 6.70 16.18
C LEU A 192 21.17 7.49 14.94
N ASP A 193 22.46 7.52 14.65
CA ASP A 193 23.03 8.15 13.46
C ASP A 193 22.52 7.48 12.17
N LEU A 194 22.51 6.15 12.10
CA LEU A 194 21.99 5.40 10.95
C LEU A 194 20.47 5.60 10.79
N VAL A 195 19.74 5.63 11.92
CA VAL A 195 18.28 5.91 11.90
C VAL A 195 18.02 7.31 11.34
N HIS A 196 18.78 8.32 11.76
CA HIS A 196 18.63 9.68 11.25
C HIS A 196 18.93 9.78 9.76
N ILE A 197 19.96 9.10 9.25
CA ILE A 197 20.29 9.07 7.82
C ILE A 197 19.08 8.60 7.00
N VAL A 198 18.45 7.50 7.41
CA VAL A 198 17.29 6.93 6.70
C VAL A 198 16.08 7.87 6.79
N ILE A 199 15.83 8.46 7.96
CA ILE A 199 14.72 9.40 8.14
C ILE A 199 14.92 10.67 7.28
N ASP A 200 16.12 11.23 7.26
CA ASP A 200 16.42 12.45 6.49
C ASP A 200 16.33 12.19 5.00
N ALA A 201 16.90 11.08 4.52
CA ALA A 201 16.76 10.66 3.13
C ALA A 201 15.28 10.42 2.77
N GLY A 202 14.52 9.76 3.66
CA GLY A 202 13.10 9.50 3.44
C GLY A 202 12.27 10.78 3.34
N LYS A 203 12.55 11.80 4.17
CA LYS A 203 11.92 13.11 4.09
C LYS A 203 12.26 13.83 2.79
N ALA A 204 13.53 13.78 2.36
CA ALA A 204 13.99 14.42 1.14
C ALA A 204 13.43 13.74 -0.12
N CYS A 205 13.20 12.43 -0.09
CA CYS A 205 12.52 11.66 -1.14
C CYS A 205 10.98 11.78 -1.04
N ASP A 206 10.47 13.00 -0.91
CA ASP A 206 9.04 13.32 -0.83
C ASP A 206 8.28 12.62 0.31
N GLY A 207 8.98 12.33 1.41
CA GLY A 207 8.36 11.65 2.55
C GLY A 207 7.91 10.23 2.22
N VAL A 208 8.71 9.45 1.49
CA VAL A 208 8.40 8.08 1.05
C VAL A 208 7.83 7.18 2.15
N MET A 209 8.34 7.29 3.39
CA MET A 209 7.80 6.54 4.54
C MET A 209 6.39 7.02 4.93
N ALA A 210 6.13 8.32 4.84
CA ALA A 210 4.81 8.90 5.11
C ALA A 210 3.79 8.65 3.98
N GLU A 211 4.23 8.28 2.77
CA GLU A 211 3.34 8.04 1.62
C GLU A 211 2.29 6.96 1.93
N PHE A 212 2.72 5.85 2.54
CA PHE A 212 1.82 4.77 2.91
C PHE A 212 0.77 5.20 3.94
N ALA A 213 1.21 5.91 4.99
CA ALA A 213 0.30 6.50 5.97
C ALA A 213 -0.72 7.46 5.31
N GLY A 214 -0.28 8.26 4.34
CA GLY A 214 -1.15 9.14 3.55
C GLY A 214 -2.21 8.37 2.73
N LYS A 215 -1.81 7.28 2.07
CA LYS A 215 -2.76 6.37 1.38
C LYS A 215 -3.81 5.87 2.37
N MET A 216 -3.39 5.41 3.54
CA MET A 216 -4.29 4.90 4.58
C MET A 216 -5.30 5.94 5.09
N VAL A 217 -4.89 7.19 5.26
CA VAL A 217 -5.81 8.28 5.63
C VAL A 217 -6.86 8.50 4.54
N ARG A 218 -6.45 8.50 3.27
CA ARG A 218 -7.38 8.61 2.13
C ARG A 218 -8.42 7.48 2.16
N ILE A 219 -7.97 6.25 2.39
CA ILE A 219 -8.86 5.08 2.47
C ILE A 219 -9.82 5.19 3.65
N ALA A 220 -9.34 5.60 4.83
CA ALA A 220 -10.22 5.80 5.98
C ALA A 220 -11.36 6.77 5.67
N ASN A 221 -11.07 7.84 4.93
CA ASN A 221 -12.05 8.84 4.53
C ASN A 221 -13.02 8.30 3.45
N GLU A 222 -12.54 7.44 2.55
CA GLU A 222 -13.36 6.84 1.49
C GLU A 222 -14.14 5.60 1.96
N LEU A 223 -13.73 4.97 3.07
CA LEU A 223 -14.26 3.70 3.55
C LEU A 223 -15.79 3.73 3.75
N PRO A 224 -16.39 4.77 4.38
CA PRO A 224 -17.86 4.83 4.53
C PRO A 224 -18.58 4.83 3.17
N MET A 225 -18.00 5.52 2.18
CA MET A 225 -18.54 5.56 0.82
C MET A 225 -18.40 4.21 0.13
N ILE A 226 -17.22 3.57 0.21
CA ILE A 226 -16.97 2.24 -0.35
C ILE A 226 -17.92 1.21 0.26
N GLU A 227 -18.17 1.28 1.58
CA GLU A 227 -19.11 0.42 2.26
C GLU A 227 -20.54 0.62 1.75
N GLN A 228 -20.97 1.88 1.57
CA GLN A 228 -22.29 2.20 1.04
C GLN A 228 -22.45 1.74 -0.41
N GLU A 229 -21.43 1.94 -1.25
CA GLU A 229 -21.39 1.42 -2.62
C GLU A 229 -21.51 -0.10 -2.61
N ALA A 230 -20.71 -0.81 -1.82
CA ALA A 230 -20.75 -2.27 -1.72
C ALA A 230 -22.14 -2.78 -1.29
N LYS A 231 -22.79 -2.12 -0.33
CA LYS A 231 -24.18 -2.41 0.07
C LYS A 231 -25.17 -2.17 -1.08
N SER A 232 -24.98 -1.11 -1.86
CA SER A 232 -25.78 -0.81 -3.06
C SER A 232 -25.62 -1.87 -4.15
N TYR A 233 -24.37 -2.26 -4.47
CA TYR A 233 -24.07 -3.33 -5.42
C TYR A 233 -24.72 -4.66 -5.00
N ALA A 234 -24.58 -5.05 -3.73
CA ALA A 234 -25.24 -6.24 -3.20
C ALA A 234 -26.77 -6.16 -3.35
N THR A 235 -27.37 -5.02 -2.99
CA THR A 235 -28.82 -4.81 -3.07
C THR A 235 -29.35 -4.93 -4.50
N ASN A 236 -28.67 -4.26 -5.44
CA ASN A 236 -29.05 -4.30 -6.85
C ASN A 236 -28.90 -5.72 -7.40
N HIS A 237 -27.79 -6.39 -7.11
CA HIS A 237 -27.54 -7.73 -7.62
C HIS A 237 -28.52 -8.78 -7.06
N VAL A 238 -28.84 -8.72 -5.75
CA VAL A 238 -29.92 -9.55 -5.18
C VAL A 238 -31.25 -9.26 -5.89
N THR A 239 -31.57 -7.99 -6.12
CA THR A 239 -32.84 -7.62 -6.76
C THR A 239 -32.94 -8.15 -8.20
N GLU A 240 -31.84 -8.08 -8.97
CA GLU A 240 -31.73 -8.65 -10.31
C GLU A 240 -31.90 -10.17 -10.30
N LEU A 241 -31.21 -10.86 -9.40
CA LEU A 241 -31.28 -12.32 -9.28
C LEU A 241 -32.66 -12.82 -8.81
N LEU A 242 -33.45 -11.97 -8.15
CA LEU A 242 -34.83 -12.27 -7.74
C LEU A 242 -35.87 -12.04 -8.85
N VAL A 243 -35.54 -11.37 -9.95
CA VAL A 243 -36.48 -11.08 -11.06
C VAL A 243 -37.18 -12.33 -11.59
N PRO A 244 -36.49 -13.45 -11.90
CA PRO A 244 -37.14 -14.66 -12.40
C PRO A 244 -38.21 -15.20 -11.44
N TYR A 245 -37.91 -15.22 -10.13
CA TYR A 245 -38.84 -15.70 -9.11
C TYR A 245 -40.05 -14.78 -8.92
N ARG A 246 -39.88 -13.46 -9.07
CA ARG A 246 -41.00 -12.50 -9.09
C ARG A 246 -41.91 -12.74 -10.28
N LEU A 247 -41.34 -12.99 -11.46
CA LEU A 247 -42.11 -13.30 -12.67
C LEU A 247 -42.90 -14.60 -12.51
N GLU A 248 -42.27 -15.67 -12.02
CA GLU A 248 -42.95 -16.95 -11.74
C GLU A 248 -44.06 -16.81 -10.71
N SER A 249 -43.83 -16.10 -9.60
CA SER A 249 -44.84 -15.85 -8.58
C SER A 249 -46.05 -15.07 -9.14
N ASN A 250 -45.80 -14.03 -9.94
CA ASN A 250 -46.85 -13.25 -10.59
C ASN A 250 -47.64 -14.08 -11.62
N GLN A 251 -46.96 -14.93 -12.39
CA GLN A 251 -47.62 -15.87 -13.31
C GLN A 251 -48.52 -16.86 -12.55
N ARG A 252 -48.04 -17.47 -11.46
CA ARG A 252 -48.87 -18.36 -10.62
C ARG A 252 -50.12 -17.64 -10.09
N LYS A 253 -49.97 -16.39 -9.63
CA LYS A 253 -51.11 -15.56 -9.18
C LYS A 253 -52.10 -15.30 -10.33
N MET A 254 -51.63 -14.92 -11.52
CA MET A 254 -52.50 -14.71 -12.68
C MET A 254 -53.25 -15.98 -13.11
N ILE A 255 -52.59 -17.15 -13.13
CA ILE A 255 -53.22 -18.44 -13.45
C ILE A 255 -54.29 -18.79 -12.42
N SER A 256 -54.03 -18.51 -11.13
CA SER A 256 -55.01 -18.73 -10.05
C SER A 256 -56.23 -17.81 -10.13
N TRP A 257 -56.11 -16.63 -10.74
CA TRP A 257 -57.23 -15.70 -10.96
C TRP A 257 -58.05 -16.06 -12.21
N GLY A 258 -57.42 -16.60 -13.25
CA GLY A 258 -58.11 -17.06 -14.47
C GLY A 258 -58.81 -18.41 -14.34
N SER A 259 -58.76 -19.05 -13.18
CA SER A 259 -59.39 -20.34 -12.89
C SER A 259 -60.62 -20.24 -11.95
N TRP A 260 -61.12 -19.01 -11.74
CA TRP A 260 -62.40 -18.74 -11.07
C TRP A 260 -63.57 -18.62 -12.04
#